data_AF-A0A0S8FN22-F1
#
_entry.id   AF-A0A0S8FN22-F1
#
_cell.length_a   1.000
_cell.length_b   1.000
_cell.length_c   1.000
_cell.angle_alpha   90.00
_cell.angle_beta   90.00
_cell.angle_gamma   90.00
#
_symmetry.space_group_name_H-M   'P 1'
#
loop_
_entity.id
_entity.type
_entity.pdbx_description
1 polymer ?
#
loop_
_entity_poly.entity_id
_entity_poly.type
_entity_poly.pdbx_seq_one_letter_code
_entity_poly.pdbx_strand_id
1 'polypeptide(L)'
;MTQRRDLYQAVICAVPLHARKVTGLMQDPTGSDRPILLEYDTQGGHSAGTPVSRQIEDQTDTFSFLVWQLTTEKAKKGVMDD
;
A
#
# COMPACT_ATOMS: atom_id res chain seq x y z
N MET A 1 -19.53 -20.93 34.41
CA MET A 1 -18.76 -21.39 33.24
C MET A 1 -19.64 -21.32 31.99
N THR A 2 -19.66 -20.19 31.29
CA THR A 2 -20.15 -20.14 29.89
C THR A 2 -19.42 -19.01 29.19
N GLN A 3 -18.40 -19.40 28.43
CA GLN A 3 -17.51 -18.53 27.70
C GLN A 3 -18.24 -17.98 26.46
N ARG A 4 -18.84 -16.78 26.57
CA ARG A 4 -19.19 -15.94 25.42
C ARG A 4 -17.92 -15.21 24.97
N ARG A 5 -17.19 -15.80 24.04
CA ARG A 5 -16.12 -15.12 23.29
C ARG A 5 -16.28 -15.53 21.84
N ASP A 6 -17.45 -15.20 21.33
CA ASP A 6 -17.82 -15.47 19.96
C ASP A 6 -17.35 -14.23 19.18
N LEU A 7 -16.44 -14.47 18.22
CA LEU A 7 -16.17 -13.60 17.08
C LEU A 7 -15.19 -12.41 17.30
N TYR A 8 -14.02 -12.68 17.88
CA TYR A 8 -12.79 -12.06 17.36
C TYR A 8 -12.30 -12.90 16.17
N GLN A 9 -13.03 -12.89 15.06
CA GLN A 9 -12.52 -13.41 13.79
C GLN A 9 -11.58 -12.37 13.15
N ALA A 10 -10.59 -11.95 13.93
CA ALA A 10 -9.46 -11.20 13.45
C ALA A 10 -8.41 -12.27 13.09
N VAL A 11 -8.54 -12.85 11.90
CA VAL A 11 -7.40 -13.49 11.24
C VAL A 11 -6.48 -12.35 10.82
N ILE A 12 -5.75 -11.84 11.82
CA ILE A 12 -4.74 -10.80 11.71
C ILE A 12 -3.55 -11.44 11.03
N CYS A 13 -3.49 -11.30 9.71
CA CYS A 13 -2.26 -11.50 8.97
C CYS A 13 -1.50 -10.17 8.97
N ALA A 14 -0.24 -10.19 9.42
CA ALA A 14 0.71 -9.07 9.39
C ALA A 14 0.10 -7.71 9.79
N VAL A 15 -0.16 -7.55 11.10
CA VAL A 15 -0.81 -6.43 11.78
C VAL A 15 -0.71 -5.09 11.00
N PRO A 16 -1.85 -4.48 10.59
CA PRO A 16 -1.96 -3.11 10.04
C PRO A 16 -1.08 -2.05 10.71
N LEU A 17 -0.82 -2.25 12.00
CA LEU A 17 0.03 -1.39 12.82
C LEU A 17 1.48 -1.32 12.32
N HIS A 18 2.04 -2.42 11.80
CA HIS A 18 3.41 -2.41 11.29
C HIS A 18 3.53 -1.51 10.06
N ALA A 19 2.61 -1.67 9.10
CA ALA A 19 2.59 -0.83 7.90
C ALA A 19 2.45 0.66 8.27
N ARG A 20 1.48 1.01 9.12
CA ARG A 20 1.29 2.40 9.59
C ARG A 20 2.52 2.97 10.29
N LYS A 21 3.14 2.19 11.20
CA LYS A 21 4.34 2.62 11.92
C LYS A 21 5.51 2.87 10.97
N VAL A 22 5.75 1.97 10.02
CA VAL A 22 6.86 2.09 9.06
C VAL A 22 6.60 3.27 8.11
N THR A 23 5.39 3.43 7.58
CA THR A 23 5.06 4.57 6.71
C THR A 23 5.27 5.91 7.41
N GLY A 24 4.78 6.06 8.65
CA GLY A 24 4.99 7.29 9.41
C GLY A 24 6.48 7.58 9.67
N LEU A 25 7.25 6.56 10.05
CA LEU A 25 8.70 6.69 10.24
C LEU A 25 9.47 6.99 8.95
N MET A 26 8.96 6.58 7.79
CA MET A 26 9.58 6.90 6.50
C MET A 26 9.20 8.32 6.04
N GLN A 27 8.00 8.80 6.35
CA GLN A 27 7.54 10.14 5.98
C GLN A 27 8.22 11.25 6.81
N ASP A 28 8.50 11.00 8.09
CA ASP A 28 9.05 12.00 9.02
C ASP A 28 10.46 12.54 8.63
N PRO A 29 11.46 11.70 8.31
CA PRO A 29 12.79 12.16 7.91
C PRO A 29 12.96 12.30 6.39
N THR A 30 11.92 12.14 5.57
CA THR A 30 12.12 12.09 4.11
C THR A 30 12.55 13.45 3.57
N GLY A 31 13.78 13.53 3.04
CA GLY A 31 14.30 14.68 2.30
C GLY A 31 14.13 14.56 0.78
N SER A 32 13.44 13.51 0.34
CA SER A 32 13.14 13.24 -1.07
C SER A 32 11.79 13.83 -1.43
N ASP A 33 11.69 14.49 -2.58
CA ASP A 33 10.40 14.99 -3.13
C ASP A 33 9.47 13.86 -3.59
N ARG A 34 9.94 12.60 -3.50
CA ARG A 34 9.15 11.43 -3.87
C ARG A 34 8.17 11.05 -2.76
N PRO A 35 6.89 10.81 -3.10
CA PRO A 35 5.85 10.53 -2.13
C PRO A 35 5.93 9.11 -1.58
N ILE A 36 5.65 8.99 -0.28
CA ILE A 36 5.54 7.72 0.45
C ILE A 36 4.07 7.52 0.79
N LEU A 37 3.45 6.49 0.23
CA LEU A 37 2.01 6.21 0.34
C LEU A 37 1.78 4.86 1.03
N LEU A 38 0.68 4.75 1.78
CA LEU A 38 0.19 3.50 2.35
C LEU A 38 -1.20 3.21 1.79
N GLU A 39 -1.30 2.19 0.94
CA GLU A 39 -2.58 1.65 0.53
C GLU A 39 -3.17 0.83 1.69
N TYR A 40 -4.44 1.07 2.00
CA TYR A 40 -5.09 0.48 3.16
C TYR A 40 -6.47 -0.07 2.81
N ASP A 41 -6.63 -1.39 2.88
CA ASP A 41 -7.93 -2.05 2.75
C ASP A 41 -8.59 -2.21 4.13
N THR A 42 -9.86 -1.79 4.23
CA THR A 42 -10.66 -1.87 5.46
C THR A 42 -11.55 -3.11 5.51
N GLN A 43 -11.75 -3.78 4.37
CA GLN A 43 -12.62 -4.97 4.24
C GLN A 43 -11.84 -6.25 3.94
N GLY A 44 -10.63 -6.14 3.38
CA GLY A 44 -9.72 -7.24 3.10
C GLY A 44 -9.10 -7.89 4.36
N GLY A 45 -9.00 -9.22 4.36
CA GLY A 45 -8.33 -10.03 5.39
C GLY A 45 -7.09 -10.75 4.84
N HIS A 46 -6.72 -11.89 5.44
CA HIS A 46 -5.65 -12.74 4.89
C HIS A 46 -5.97 -13.13 3.44
N SER A 47 -4.99 -13.02 2.53
CA SER A 47 -5.15 -13.04 1.07
C SER A 47 -5.83 -14.28 0.46
N ALA A 48 -6.11 -15.30 1.26
CA ALA A 48 -6.74 -16.55 0.86
C ALA A 48 -8.21 -16.44 0.40
N GLY A 49 -8.77 -15.22 0.30
CA GLY A 49 -10.15 -15.00 -0.15
C GLY A 49 -10.39 -13.67 -0.86
N THR A 50 -9.35 -12.97 -1.31
CA THR A 50 -9.50 -11.66 -1.96
C THR A 50 -10.23 -11.84 -3.30
N PRO A 51 -11.37 -11.14 -3.53
CA PRO A 51 -12.09 -11.19 -4.80
C PRO A 51 -11.18 -10.82 -5.98
N VAL A 52 -11.37 -11.48 -7.13
CA VAL A 52 -10.56 -11.21 -8.34
C VAL A 52 -10.62 -9.74 -8.76
N SER A 53 -11.77 -9.08 -8.59
CA SER A 53 -11.89 -7.64 -8.85
C SER A 53 -10.94 -6.81 -8.00
N ARG A 54 -10.85 -7.11 -6.68
CA ARG A 54 -9.93 -6.41 -5.77
C ARG A 54 -8.47 -6.68 -6.13
N GLN A 55 -8.14 -7.92 -6.54
CA GLN A 55 -6.79 -8.23 -7.02
C GLN A 55 -6.41 -7.46 -8.28
N ILE A 56 -7.37 -7.18 -9.19
CA ILE A 56 -7.12 -6.36 -10.39
C ILE A 56 -6.89 -4.91 -9.99
N GLU A 57 -7.66 -4.38 -9.04
CA GLU A 57 -7.48 -3.02 -8.51
C GLU A 57 -6.10 -2.87 -7.84
N ASP A 58 -5.73 -3.76 -6.92
CA ASP A 58 -4.43 -3.75 -6.23
C ASP A 58 -3.26 -3.74 -7.24
N GLN A 59 -3.34 -4.58 -8.27
CA GLN A 59 -2.33 -4.64 -9.33
C GLN A 59 -2.32 -3.36 -10.17
N THR A 60 -3.50 -2.85 -10.53
CA THR A 60 -3.64 -1.61 -11.31
C THR A 60 -3.05 -0.42 -10.58
N ASP A 61 -3.31 -0.28 -9.28
CA ASP A 61 -2.77 0.79 -8.45
C ASP A 61 -1.26 0.69 -8.29
N THR A 62 -0.74 -0.53 -8.10
CA THR A 62 0.71 -0.79 -8.05
C THR A 62 1.41 -0.38 -9.35
N PHE A 63 0.91 -0.83 -10.51
CA PHE A 63 1.51 -0.47 -11.80
C PHE A 63 1.36 1.01 -12.11
N SER A 64 0.23 1.63 -11.77
CA SER A 64 0.00 3.06 -11.96
C SER A 64 0.99 3.90 -11.14
N PHE A 65 1.23 3.52 -9.88
CA PHE A 65 2.23 4.18 -9.04
C PHE A 65 3.64 4.03 -9.60
N LEU A 66 4.01 2.84 -10.08
CA LEU A 66 5.32 2.60 -10.69
C LEU A 66 5.53 3.43 -11.96
N VAL A 67 4.54 3.44 -12.86
CA VAL A 67 4.57 4.25 -14.08
C VAL A 67 4.73 5.72 -13.71
N TRP A 68 3.94 6.21 -12.76
CA TRP A 68 4.03 7.59 -12.30
C TRP A 68 5.43 7.93 -11.78
N GLN A 69 6.00 7.14 -10.86
CA GLN A 69 7.32 7.42 -10.27
C GLN A 69 8.50 7.27 -11.24
N LEU A 70 8.37 6.46 -12.29
CA LEU A 70 9.46 6.21 -13.24
C LEU A 70 9.41 7.12 -14.46
N THR A 71 8.24 7.63 -14.83
CA THR A 71 8.07 8.41 -16.07
C THR A 71 8.11 9.93 -15.85
N THR A 72 7.66 10.45 -14.69
CA THR A 72 7.47 11.90 -14.54
C THR A 72 8.74 12.72 -14.34
N GLU A 73 9.89 12.09 -14.05
CA GLU A 73 11.17 12.79 -13.83
C GLU A 73 12.16 12.65 -15.00
N LYS A 74 12.24 11.47 -15.65
CA LYS A 74 13.14 11.29 -16.81
C LYS A 74 12.61 11.95 -18.09
N ALA A 75 11.31 12.15 -18.21
CA ALA A 75 10.73 12.88 -19.34
C ALA A 75 11.12 14.37 -19.37
N LYS A 76 11.53 14.94 -18.22
CA LYS A 76 11.92 16.36 -18.13
C LYS A 76 13.42 16.61 -18.36
N LYS A 77 14.26 15.57 -18.30
CA LYS A 77 15.74 15.66 -18.42
C LYS A 77 16.30 15.00 -19.70
N GLY A 78 15.44 14.58 -20.62
CA GLY A 78 15.86 13.92 -21.88
C GLY A 78 15.33 14.56 -23.16
N VAL A 79 14.63 15.69 -23.07
CA VAL A 79 14.16 16.48 -24.22
C VAL A 79 14.61 17.93 -23.98
N MET A 80 15.92 18.15 -24.07
CA MET A 80 16.62 19.43 -24.27
C MET A 80 18.10 19.21 -23.90
N ASP A 81 18.87 18.56 -24.79
CA ASP A 81 20.34 18.65 -24.83
C ASP A 81 20.86 18.26 -26.23
N ASP A 82 20.27 18.87 -27.28
CA ASP A 82 20.84 19.08 -28.63
C ASP A 82 19.98 20.03 -29.48
#